data_AF-A0A101LQG0-F1
#
_entry.id   AF-A0A101LQG0-F1
#
_cell.length_a   1.000
_cell.length_b   1.000
_cell.length_c   1.000
_cell.angle_alpha   90.00
_cell.angle_beta   90.00
_cell.angle_gamma   90.00
#
_symmetry.space_group_name_H-M   'P 1'
#
loop_
_entity.id
_entity.type
_entity.pdbx_description
1 polymer ?
#
loop_
_entity_poly.entity_id
_entity_poly.type
_entity_poly.pdbx_seq_one_letter_code
_entity_poly.pdbx_strand_id
1 'polypeptide(L)'
;MSSFKALLGCCLLVAPLLVNADERTAEPIEIDGLNLTRTLDCQGRDVSLSGESNTLTLKGQCGEVTIYGSHHRLVIDSAQTLAIHGLGSVTTVKGSVANLSIGGGYQQVQANVRAGSEGLAKVDAYGYGAKARLTLLSQADIAVGGSNQQVYWSRAAGVAEPKTLVSGADNVLQANQSMAAITTGDPSGLNANR
;
A
#
# COMPACT_ATOMS: atom_id res chain seq x y z
N MET A 1 23.16 -51.54 -60.75
CA MET A 1 22.22 -50.51 -61.24
C MET A 1 21.76 -49.68 -60.05
N SER A 2 22.03 -48.36 -60.09
CA SER A 2 21.51 -47.24 -59.24
C SER A 2 21.47 -47.43 -57.72
N SER A 3 22.45 -46.94 -56.93
CA SER A 3 22.83 -45.55 -56.61
C SER A 3 21.80 -44.76 -55.77
N PHE A 4 22.24 -44.45 -54.55
CA PHE A 4 21.63 -43.67 -53.47
C PHE A 4 21.14 -42.28 -53.94
N LYS A 5 19.91 -41.92 -53.58
CA LYS A 5 19.43 -40.52 -53.61
C LYS A 5 19.34 -40.00 -52.18
N ALA A 6 20.20 -39.03 -51.87
CA ALA A 6 20.15 -38.21 -50.67
C ALA A 6 18.88 -37.34 -50.70
N LEU A 7 18.04 -37.45 -49.66
CA LEU A 7 17.00 -36.45 -49.39
C LEU A 7 17.58 -35.41 -48.43
N LEU A 8 17.79 -34.22 -48.99
CA LEU A 8 18.14 -32.99 -48.31
C LEU A 8 16.89 -32.52 -47.53
N GLY A 9 16.79 -32.91 -46.26
CA GLY A 9 15.70 -32.53 -45.35
C GLY A 9 16.06 -31.28 -44.57
N CYS A 10 15.44 -30.16 -44.94
CA CYS A 10 15.58 -28.82 -44.38
C CYS A 10 15.52 -28.80 -42.84
N CYS A 11 16.66 -28.55 -42.17
CA CYS A 11 16.68 -28.11 -40.78
C CYS A 11 16.06 -26.72 -40.68
N LEU A 12 14.76 -26.66 -40.40
CA LEU A 12 14.12 -25.47 -39.86
C LEU A 12 14.68 -25.22 -38.45
N LEU A 13 15.76 -24.43 -38.38
CA LEU A 13 16.24 -23.82 -37.15
C LEU A 13 15.17 -22.82 -36.69
N VAL A 14 14.31 -23.24 -35.76
CA VAL A 14 13.45 -22.32 -35.01
C VAL A 14 14.36 -21.55 -34.05
N ALA A 15 14.76 -20.34 -34.44
CA ALA A 15 15.45 -19.42 -33.54
C ALA A 15 14.47 -19.01 -32.43
N PRO A 16 14.81 -19.17 -31.14
CA PRO A 16 14.00 -18.61 -30.07
C PRO A 16 14.09 -17.08 -30.15
N LEU A 17 12.95 -16.44 -30.43
CA LEU A 17 12.77 -15.01 -30.19
C LEU A 17 12.91 -14.79 -28.67
N LEU A 18 14.07 -14.29 -28.25
CA LEU A 18 14.24 -13.71 -26.93
C LEU A 18 13.37 -12.45 -26.88
N VAL A 19 12.16 -12.59 -26.33
CA VAL A 19 11.34 -11.45 -25.89
C VAL A 19 12.11 -10.82 -24.74
N ASN A 20 12.92 -9.81 -25.04
CA ASN A 20 13.40 -8.90 -24.02
C ASN A 20 12.15 -8.16 -23.52
N ALA A 21 11.62 -8.57 -22.37
CA ALA A 21 10.74 -7.70 -21.62
C ALA A 21 11.57 -6.45 -21.30
N ASP A 22 11.22 -5.34 -21.95
CA ASP A 22 11.78 -4.02 -21.63
C ASP A 22 11.30 -3.71 -20.21
N GLU A 23 12.08 -4.13 -19.22
CA GLU A 23 11.99 -3.59 -17.85
C GLU A 23 12.48 -2.15 -17.92
N ARG A 24 11.68 -1.26 -18.53
CA ARG A 24 11.83 0.16 -18.27
C ARG A 24 11.51 0.32 -16.81
N THR A 25 12.54 0.52 -16.00
CA THR A 25 12.40 1.08 -14.67
C THR A 25 11.76 2.44 -14.84
N ALA A 26 10.44 2.48 -14.67
CA ALA A 26 9.67 3.70 -14.84
C ALA A 26 10.08 4.67 -13.73
N GLU A 27 10.41 5.91 -14.10
CA GLU A 27 10.92 6.91 -13.18
C GLU A 27 9.92 7.21 -12.05
N PRO A 28 10.35 7.29 -10.77
CA PRO A 28 9.49 7.63 -9.66
C PRO A 28 8.77 8.96 -9.86
N ILE A 29 7.57 9.08 -9.30
CA ILE A 29 6.81 10.33 -9.29
C ILE A 29 7.18 11.10 -8.02
N GLU A 30 7.96 12.16 -8.17
CA GLU A 30 8.33 13.06 -7.08
C GLU A 30 7.33 14.23 -6.95
N ILE A 31 6.85 14.47 -5.73
CA ILE A 31 5.90 15.53 -5.42
C ILE A 31 6.42 16.29 -4.21
N ASP A 32 6.90 17.50 -4.44
CA ASP A 32 7.34 18.40 -3.37
C ASP A 32 6.58 19.72 -3.44
N GLY A 33 6.20 20.25 -2.28
CA GLY A 33 5.56 21.56 -2.17
C GLY A 33 4.56 21.68 -1.03
N LEU A 34 3.86 22.82 -1.03
CA LEU A 34 2.94 23.20 0.02
C LEU A 34 1.55 23.43 -0.58
N ASN A 35 0.50 22.94 0.08
CA ASN A 35 -0.90 23.15 -0.30
C ASN A 35 -1.26 22.75 -1.74
N LEU A 36 -0.54 21.77 -2.31
CA LEU A 36 -0.83 21.26 -3.64
C LEU A 36 -2.12 20.45 -3.63
N THR A 37 -2.89 20.52 -4.72
CA THR A 37 -4.00 19.60 -4.99
C THR A 37 -3.80 18.93 -6.33
N ARG A 38 -3.62 17.61 -6.37
CA ARG A 38 -3.36 16.87 -7.62
C ARG A 38 -4.04 15.50 -7.64
N THR A 39 -4.35 15.04 -8.85
CA THR A 39 -4.71 13.64 -9.13
C THR A 39 -3.71 13.08 -10.13
N LEU A 40 -3.14 11.91 -9.83
CA LEU A 40 -2.06 11.29 -10.60
C LEU A 40 -2.33 9.81 -10.78
N ASP A 41 -1.99 9.25 -11.94
CA ASP A 41 -2.00 7.80 -12.18
C ASP A 41 -0.60 7.23 -11.95
N CYS A 42 -0.52 6.27 -11.02
CA CYS A 42 0.74 5.65 -10.65
C CYS A 42 1.29 4.76 -11.77
N GLN A 43 0.43 4.02 -12.47
CA GLN A 43 0.85 3.05 -13.50
C GLN A 43 1.94 2.07 -13.01
N GLY A 44 1.87 1.65 -11.75
CA GLY A 44 2.86 0.78 -11.10
C GLY A 44 4.10 1.48 -10.57
N ARG A 45 4.27 2.78 -10.82
CA ARG A 45 5.44 3.55 -10.37
C ARG A 45 5.40 3.84 -8.89
N ASP A 46 6.58 4.11 -8.37
CA ASP A 46 6.78 4.63 -7.02
C ASP A 46 6.40 6.11 -6.97
N VAL A 47 5.95 6.55 -5.79
CA VAL A 47 5.56 7.94 -5.52
C VAL A 47 6.22 8.39 -4.23
N SER A 48 6.92 9.52 -4.28
CA SER A 48 7.48 10.17 -3.11
C SER A 48 6.81 11.53 -2.94
N LEU A 49 6.28 11.77 -1.74
CA LEU A 49 5.62 13.01 -1.35
C LEU A 49 6.40 13.67 -0.22
N SER A 50 6.71 14.95 -0.37
CA SER A 50 7.24 15.81 0.69
C SER A 50 6.50 17.15 0.78
N GLY A 51 6.78 17.89 1.86
CA GLY A 51 6.26 19.22 2.10
C GLY A 51 5.13 19.25 3.16
N GLU A 52 4.08 20.02 2.92
CA GLU A 52 3.04 20.23 3.93
C GLU A 52 1.66 20.49 3.30
N SER A 53 0.62 19.97 3.94
CA SER A 53 -0.80 20.28 3.61
C SER A 53 -1.22 19.97 2.17
N ASN A 54 -0.48 19.10 1.48
CA ASN A 54 -0.86 18.62 0.14
C ASN A 54 -2.07 17.67 0.20
N THR A 55 -2.97 17.80 -0.78
CA THR A 55 -4.12 16.92 -1.00
C THR A 55 -3.94 16.15 -2.31
N LEU A 56 -3.72 14.84 -2.25
CA LEU A 56 -3.47 14.02 -3.44
C LEU A 56 -4.48 12.89 -3.60
N THR A 57 -4.81 12.60 -4.86
CA THR A 57 -5.45 11.35 -5.25
C THR A 57 -4.53 10.55 -6.17
N LEU A 58 -4.08 9.38 -5.71
CA LEU A 58 -3.25 8.45 -6.49
C LEU A 58 -4.14 7.36 -7.07
N LYS A 59 -4.12 7.24 -8.39
CA LYS A 59 -4.96 6.33 -9.18
C LYS A 59 -4.19 5.09 -9.60
N GLY A 60 -4.93 3.99 -9.74
CA GLY A 60 -4.38 2.70 -10.16
C GLY A 60 -3.55 2.02 -9.07
N GLN A 61 -2.71 1.08 -9.50
CA GLN A 61 -1.76 0.40 -8.64
C GLN A 61 -0.48 1.25 -8.57
N CYS A 62 -0.07 1.65 -7.37
CA CYS A 62 1.26 2.21 -7.12
C CYS A 62 2.23 1.10 -6.69
N GLY A 63 3.52 1.31 -6.94
CA GLY A 63 4.59 0.48 -6.39
C GLY A 63 4.75 0.78 -4.89
N GLU A 64 5.78 1.54 -4.55
CA GLU A 64 5.99 2.13 -3.23
C GLU A 64 5.47 3.57 -3.18
N VAL A 65 4.67 3.89 -2.16
CA VAL A 65 4.27 5.26 -1.86
C VAL A 65 4.92 5.67 -0.55
N THR A 66 5.81 6.65 -0.59
CA THR A 66 6.53 7.15 0.58
C THR A 66 6.16 8.60 0.84
N ILE A 67 5.73 8.89 2.06
CA ILE A 67 5.20 10.18 2.47
C ILE A 67 6.06 10.74 3.59
N TYR A 68 6.68 11.88 3.34
CA TYR A 68 7.35 12.72 4.30
C TYR A 68 6.56 14.01 4.50
N GLY A 69 6.93 14.82 5.50
CA GLY A 69 6.29 16.11 5.74
C GLY A 69 5.12 16.06 6.71
N SER A 70 4.12 16.93 6.54
CA SER A 70 3.03 17.00 7.51
C SER A 70 1.67 17.40 6.94
N HIS A 71 0.62 16.97 7.63
CA HIS A 71 -0.77 17.36 7.40
C HIS A 71 -1.29 17.08 5.97
N HIS A 72 -0.78 16.03 5.32
CA HIS A 72 -1.26 15.63 4.00
C HIS A 72 -2.64 14.98 4.06
N ARG A 73 -3.40 15.09 2.98
CA ARG A 73 -4.66 14.36 2.77
C ARG A 73 -4.56 13.49 1.53
N LEU A 74 -4.62 12.18 1.71
CA LEU A 74 -4.30 11.24 0.64
C LEU A 74 -5.44 10.25 0.41
N VAL A 75 -5.79 10.07 -0.86
CA VAL A 75 -6.66 8.99 -1.33
C VAL A 75 -5.86 8.17 -2.32
N ILE A 76 -5.61 6.91 -1.98
CA ILE A 76 -4.81 5.99 -2.80
C ILE A 76 -5.74 4.87 -3.25
N ASP A 77 -5.74 4.55 -4.54
CA ASP A 77 -6.50 3.40 -5.04
C ASP A 77 -5.85 2.11 -4.50
N SER A 78 -4.63 1.75 -4.89
CA SER A 78 -3.87 0.63 -4.29
C SER A 78 -2.37 0.90 -4.30
N ALA A 79 -1.61 0.23 -3.43
CA ALA A 79 -0.15 0.30 -3.41
C ALA A 79 0.46 -1.06 -3.03
N GLN A 80 1.66 -1.37 -3.50
CA GLN A 80 2.40 -2.53 -2.99
C GLN A 80 2.95 -2.22 -1.60
N THR A 81 3.58 -1.06 -1.45
CA THR A 81 4.10 -0.56 -0.18
C THR A 81 3.58 0.86 0.06
N LEU A 82 3.20 1.16 1.30
CA LEU A 82 2.85 2.49 1.76
C LEU A 82 3.63 2.79 3.04
N ALA A 83 4.56 3.74 2.97
CA ALA A 83 5.35 4.22 4.09
C ALA A 83 4.97 5.65 4.42
N ILE A 84 4.37 5.86 5.58
CA ILE A 84 3.96 7.18 6.06
C ILE A 84 4.94 7.60 7.15
N HIS A 85 5.59 8.73 6.95
CA HIS A 85 6.44 9.40 7.91
C HIS A 85 5.88 10.80 8.21
N GLY A 86 6.52 11.48 9.16
CA GLY A 86 6.17 12.87 9.48
C GLY A 86 5.01 13.00 10.47
N LEU A 87 4.09 13.93 10.24
CA LEU A 87 3.13 14.36 11.26
C LEU A 87 1.72 14.59 10.71
N GLY A 88 0.70 13.98 11.33
CA GLY A 88 -0.69 14.44 11.24
C GLY A 88 -1.37 14.25 9.88
N SER A 89 -0.89 13.36 9.01
CA SER A 89 -1.51 13.09 7.71
C SER A 89 -2.72 12.17 7.83
N VAL A 90 -3.69 12.35 6.94
CA VAL A 90 -4.90 11.53 6.82
C VAL A 90 -4.85 10.76 5.50
N THR A 91 -4.85 9.43 5.57
CA THR A 91 -4.70 8.56 4.39
C THR A 91 -5.82 7.53 4.32
N THR A 92 -6.43 7.41 3.14
CA THR A 92 -7.40 6.35 2.83
C THR A 92 -6.92 5.54 1.63
N VAL A 93 -6.79 4.23 1.80
CA VAL A 93 -6.55 3.27 0.71
C VAL A 93 -7.87 2.60 0.35
N LYS A 94 -8.35 2.81 -0.90
CA LYS A 94 -9.65 2.30 -1.36
C LYS A 94 -9.63 0.81 -1.70
N GLY A 95 -8.62 0.41 -2.45
CA GLY A 95 -8.29 -0.96 -2.81
C GLY A 95 -7.53 -1.61 -1.67
N SER A 96 -6.26 -1.97 -1.88
CA SER A 96 -5.45 -2.60 -0.82
C SER A 96 -3.98 -2.18 -0.83
N VAL A 97 -3.34 -2.36 0.31
CA VAL A 97 -1.89 -2.28 0.49
C VAL A 97 -1.32 -3.60 1.01
N ALA A 98 -0.15 -4.01 0.51
CA ALA A 98 0.51 -5.23 0.99
C ALA A 98 1.41 -4.99 2.20
N ASN A 99 2.23 -3.93 2.14
CA ASN A 99 3.11 -3.53 3.23
C ASN A 99 2.76 -2.11 3.68
N LEU A 100 2.23 -1.96 4.90
CA LEU A 100 1.84 -0.69 5.47
C LEU A 100 2.73 -0.32 6.65
N SER A 101 3.46 0.78 6.53
CA SER A 101 4.29 1.35 7.57
C SER A 101 3.75 2.71 7.97
N ILE A 102 3.35 2.85 9.24
CA ILE A 102 2.77 4.06 9.82
C ILE A 102 3.74 4.57 10.88
N GLY A 103 4.64 5.45 10.47
CA GLY A 103 5.62 6.09 11.32
C GLY A 103 5.30 7.56 11.62
N GLY A 104 6.11 8.14 12.50
CA GLY A 104 5.98 9.54 12.89
C GLY A 104 4.86 9.76 13.92
N GLY A 105 4.16 10.88 13.83
CA GLY A 105 3.20 11.34 14.84
C GLY A 105 1.78 11.52 14.32
N TYR A 106 0.77 11.09 15.09
CA TYR A 106 -0.64 11.45 14.90
C TYR A 106 -1.24 11.15 13.52
N GLN A 107 -0.72 10.13 12.84
CA GLN A 107 -1.25 9.72 11.54
C GLN A 107 -2.67 9.16 11.69
N GLN A 108 -3.54 9.42 10.71
CA GLN A 108 -4.86 8.79 10.63
C GLN A 108 -4.93 7.96 9.35
N VAL A 109 -5.12 6.66 9.49
CA VAL A 109 -5.04 5.72 8.36
C VAL A 109 -6.25 4.82 8.31
N GLN A 110 -6.84 4.70 7.12
CA GLN A 110 -7.79 3.66 6.79
C GLN A 110 -7.29 2.87 5.58
N ALA A 111 -7.19 1.56 5.71
CA ALA A 111 -6.73 0.73 4.61
C ALA A 111 -7.32 -0.69 4.66
N ASN A 112 -7.58 -1.26 3.49
CA ASN A 112 -7.62 -2.71 3.38
C ASN A 112 -6.19 -3.23 3.17
N VAL A 113 -5.88 -4.35 3.82
CA VAL A 113 -4.53 -4.93 3.83
C VAL A 113 -4.60 -6.31 3.18
N ARG A 114 -3.83 -6.51 2.11
CA ARG A 114 -3.82 -7.75 1.34
C ARG A 114 -2.41 -8.07 0.89
N ALA A 115 -1.97 -9.31 1.12
CA ALA A 115 -0.67 -9.79 0.70
C ALA A 115 -0.49 -9.57 -0.80
N GLY A 116 0.72 -9.15 -1.18
CA GLY A 116 1.13 -9.10 -2.58
C GLY A 116 1.45 -10.50 -3.10
N SER A 117 2.31 -10.56 -4.11
CA SER A 117 2.79 -11.83 -4.68
C SER A 117 3.65 -12.66 -3.72
N GLU A 118 4.19 -12.06 -2.67
CA GLU A 118 5.13 -12.70 -1.76
C GLU A 118 4.69 -12.60 -0.30
N GLY A 119 4.51 -13.76 0.35
CA GLY A 119 4.36 -13.87 1.79
C GLY A 119 3.03 -13.36 2.36
N LEU A 120 3.08 -12.98 3.63
CA LEU A 120 1.96 -12.40 4.37
C LEU A 120 1.92 -10.88 4.17
N ALA A 121 0.74 -10.29 4.32
CA ALA A 121 0.64 -8.84 4.40
C ALA A 121 1.29 -8.34 5.70
N LYS A 122 1.85 -7.13 5.68
CA LYS A 122 2.55 -6.57 6.83
C LYS A 122 1.99 -5.21 7.21
N VAL A 123 1.86 -4.99 8.51
CA VAL A 123 1.49 -3.70 9.09
C VAL A 123 2.43 -3.40 10.23
N ASP A 124 3.15 -2.29 10.14
CA ASP A 124 3.99 -1.76 11.20
C ASP A 124 3.50 -0.37 11.58
N ALA A 125 3.08 -0.16 12.83
CA ALA A 125 2.77 1.15 13.38
C ALA A 125 3.78 1.51 14.47
N TYR A 126 4.49 2.61 14.32
CA TYR A 126 5.53 3.06 15.24
C TYR A 126 5.58 4.59 15.34
N GLY A 127 6.37 5.11 16.28
CA GLY A 127 6.34 6.54 16.62
C GLY A 127 5.30 6.83 17.70
N TYR A 128 4.40 7.79 17.47
CA TYR A 128 3.47 8.26 18.49
C TYR A 128 2.05 8.54 17.96
N GLY A 129 1.03 8.05 18.65
CA GLY A 129 -0.32 8.62 18.55
C GLY A 129 -1.09 8.37 17.25
N ALA A 130 -0.65 7.43 16.41
CA ALA A 130 -1.38 7.08 15.19
C ALA A 130 -2.72 6.41 15.51
N LYS A 131 -3.71 6.69 14.67
CA LYS A 131 -5.04 6.06 14.70
C LYS A 131 -5.25 5.34 13.37
N ALA A 132 -5.28 4.01 13.40
CA ALA A 132 -5.44 3.19 12.20
C ALA A 132 -6.70 2.32 12.28
N ARG A 133 -7.40 2.20 11.15
CA ARG A 133 -8.52 1.28 10.96
C ARG A 133 -8.25 0.40 9.76
N LEU A 134 -8.10 -0.90 10.00
CA LEU A 134 -7.60 -1.86 9.02
C LEU A 134 -8.64 -2.95 8.74
N THR A 135 -8.73 -3.36 7.48
CA THR A 135 -9.50 -4.55 7.08
C THR A 135 -8.55 -5.54 6.43
N LEU A 136 -8.31 -6.67 7.08
CA LEU A 136 -7.40 -7.71 6.59
C LEU A 136 -8.14 -8.58 5.56
N LEU A 137 -7.69 -8.55 4.32
CA LEU A 137 -8.22 -9.33 3.20
C LEU A 137 -7.41 -10.62 2.94
N SER A 138 -6.31 -10.80 3.66
CA SER A 138 -5.48 -11.99 3.68
C SER A 138 -4.81 -12.11 5.05
N GLN A 139 -4.13 -13.23 5.30
CA GLN A 139 -3.32 -13.37 6.52
C GLN A 139 -2.24 -12.27 6.57
N ALA A 140 -2.02 -11.75 7.77
CA ALA A 140 -1.14 -10.61 7.99
C ALA A 140 -0.34 -10.73 9.30
N ASP A 141 0.81 -10.09 9.34
CA ASP A 141 1.56 -9.78 10.55
C ASP A 141 1.33 -8.30 10.90
N ILE A 142 1.01 -8.01 12.16
CA ILE A 142 0.80 -6.66 12.67
C ILE A 142 1.73 -6.39 13.85
N ALA A 143 2.65 -5.44 13.70
CA ALA A 143 3.46 -4.93 14.80
C ALA A 143 3.04 -3.50 15.16
N VAL A 144 2.88 -3.25 16.46
CA VAL A 144 2.59 -1.93 17.02
C VAL A 144 3.62 -1.60 18.09
N GLY A 145 4.37 -0.52 17.89
CA GLY A 145 5.41 -0.04 18.79
C GLY A 145 5.35 1.47 19.01
N GLY A 146 6.27 1.99 19.83
CA GLY A 146 6.28 3.40 20.19
C GLY A 146 5.29 3.71 21.31
N SER A 147 4.53 4.80 21.22
CA SER A 147 3.57 5.15 22.28
C SER A 147 2.24 5.72 21.82
N ASN A 148 1.19 5.48 22.61
CA ASN A 148 -0.18 5.97 22.37
C ASN A 148 -0.78 5.60 21.00
N GLN A 149 -0.30 4.53 20.38
CA GLN A 149 -0.84 4.05 19.11
C GLN A 149 -2.23 3.44 19.33
N GLN A 150 -3.15 3.66 18.40
CA GLN A 150 -4.50 3.10 18.42
C GLN A 150 -4.79 2.43 17.08
N VAL A 151 -4.52 1.14 16.99
CA VAL A 151 -4.71 0.34 15.79
C VAL A 151 -5.88 -0.62 15.99
N TYR A 152 -6.92 -0.43 15.18
CA TYR A 152 -8.08 -1.30 15.14
C TYR A 152 -8.11 -2.08 13.84
N TRP A 153 -8.39 -3.38 13.92
CA TRP A 153 -8.44 -4.23 12.74
C TRP A 153 -9.67 -5.12 12.72
N SER A 154 -10.14 -5.45 11.52
CA SER A 154 -11.12 -6.49 11.25
C SER A 154 -10.54 -7.42 10.18
N ARG A 155 -11.19 -8.56 9.92
CA ARG A 155 -10.75 -9.51 8.89
C ARG A 155 -11.93 -10.00 8.06
N ALA A 156 -11.69 -10.22 6.77
CA ALA A 156 -12.67 -10.84 5.90
C ALA A 156 -12.94 -12.30 6.32
N ALA A 157 -14.11 -12.81 5.95
CA ALA A 157 -14.47 -14.21 6.22
C ALA A 157 -13.43 -15.17 5.62
N GLY A 158 -13.04 -16.18 6.40
CA GLY A 158 -12.04 -17.18 5.97
C GLY A 158 -10.58 -16.73 6.08
N VAL A 159 -10.30 -15.47 6.45
CA VAL A 159 -8.94 -14.99 6.72
C VAL A 159 -8.51 -15.42 8.12
N ALA A 160 -7.33 -16.02 8.25
CA ALA A 160 -6.74 -16.40 9.54
C ALA A 160 -6.49 -15.19 10.45
N GLU A 161 -6.42 -15.41 11.76
CA GLU A 161 -6.05 -14.33 12.69
C GLU A 161 -4.65 -13.80 12.38
N PRO A 162 -4.40 -12.49 12.51
CA PRO A 162 -3.08 -11.95 12.30
C PRO A 162 -2.13 -12.38 13.41
N LYS A 163 -0.84 -12.54 13.08
CA LYS A 163 0.18 -12.59 14.11
C LYS A 163 0.41 -11.17 14.62
N THR A 164 0.36 -10.98 15.94
CA THR A 164 0.45 -9.64 16.53
C THR A 164 1.67 -9.50 17.43
N LEU A 165 2.33 -8.35 17.35
CA LEU A 165 3.35 -7.93 18.30
C LEU A 165 3.03 -6.51 18.79
N VAL A 166 2.94 -6.31 20.10
CA VAL A 166 2.75 -4.99 20.71
C VAL A 166 3.89 -4.72 21.67
N SER A 167 4.50 -3.55 21.58
CA SER A 167 5.61 -3.11 22.42
C SER A 167 5.50 -1.62 22.73
N GLY A 168 6.29 -1.09 23.67
CA GLY A 168 6.25 0.32 24.05
C GLY A 168 5.16 0.65 25.07
N ALA A 169 4.67 1.89 25.08
CA ALA A 169 3.79 2.41 26.14
C ALA A 169 2.40 2.80 25.61
N ASP A 170 1.34 2.39 26.30
CA ASP A 170 -0.03 2.83 26.03
C ASP A 170 -0.53 2.57 24.60
N ASN A 171 0.00 1.52 23.97
CA ASN A 171 -0.42 1.10 22.63
C ASN A 171 -1.62 0.18 22.71
N VAL A 172 -2.60 0.44 21.85
CA VAL A 172 -3.82 -0.34 21.67
C VAL A 172 -3.76 -1.01 20.30
N LEU A 173 -3.84 -2.34 20.32
CA LEU A 173 -4.10 -3.16 19.15
C LEU A 173 -5.32 -4.02 19.44
N GLN A 174 -6.43 -3.77 18.75
CA GLN A 174 -7.69 -4.43 19.05
C GLN A 174 -8.44 -4.86 17.81
N ALA A 175 -8.97 -6.08 17.84
CA ALA A 175 -9.97 -6.53 16.89
C ALA A 175 -11.25 -5.71 17.05
N ASN A 176 -11.69 -5.01 16.02
CA ASN A 176 -12.95 -4.30 15.99
C ASN A 176 -13.84 -4.85 14.87
N GLN A 177 -14.69 -5.82 15.21
CA GLN A 177 -15.61 -6.48 14.27
C GLN A 177 -16.74 -5.57 13.76
N SER A 178 -16.84 -4.32 14.23
CA SER A 178 -17.91 -3.38 13.85
C SER A 178 -17.57 -2.43 12.70
N MET A 179 -16.42 -2.60 12.05
CA MET A 179 -16.06 -1.83 10.85
C MET A 179 -16.73 -2.41 9.61
N ALA A 180 -18.06 -2.23 9.49
CA ALA A 180 -18.72 -2.39 8.20
C ALA A 180 -18.01 -1.50 7.17
N ALA A 181 -17.81 -2.02 5.96
CA ALA A 181 -17.12 -1.35 4.86
C ALA A 181 -17.62 0.09 4.70
N ILE A 182 -16.69 1.05 4.61
CA ILE A 182 -17.05 2.41 4.20
C ILE A 182 -17.47 2.31 2.73
N THR A 183 -18.77 2.18 2.51
CA THR A 183 -19.38 2.43 1.21
C THR A 183 -19.11 3.89 0.87
N THR A 184 -18.46 4.12 -0.27
CA THR A 184 -18.16 5.45 -0.80
C THR A 184 -19.44 6.29 -0.86
N GLY A 185 -19.57 7.22 0.08
CA GLY A 185 -20.68 8.16 0.13
C GLY A 185 -20.79 8.83 1.49
N ASP A 186 -19.90 9.79 1.78
CA ASP A 186 -20.16 11.07 2.46
C ASP A 186 -18.87 11.62 3.13
N PRO A 187 -18.30 12.77 2.68
CA PRO A 187 -17.16 13.41 3.31
C PRO A 187 -17.49 14.22 4.59
N SER A 188 -18.68 14.11 5.17
CA SER A 188 -19.11 14.96 6.30
C SER A 188 -18.68 14.52 7.72
N GLY A 189 -17.91 13.44 7.88
CA GLY A 189 -17.57 12.88 9.21
C GLY A 189 -16.53 13.62 10.06
N LEU A 190 -16.01 14.78 9.63
CA LEU A 190 -15.05 15.60 10.38
C LEU A 190 -15.75 16.79 11.08
N ASN A 191 -16.79 16.52 11.88
CA ASN A 191 -17.21 17.43 12.95
C ASN A 191 -18.10 16.73 13.97
N ALA A 192 -17.53 16.37 15.12
CA ALA A 192 -18.26 16.43 16.38
C ALA A 192 -17.26 16.45 17.53
N ASN A 193 -17.03 17.64 18.07
CA ASN A 193 -16.57 17.81 19.45
C ASN A 193 -17.48 17.01 20.40
N ARG A 194 -16.92 16.00 21.07
CA ARG A 194 -17.18 15.71 22.49
C ARG A 194 -16.09 14.80 23.05
#